data_AF-A0A8T7BM32-F1
#
_entry.id   AF-A0A8T7BM32-F1
#
_cell.length_a   1.000
_cell.length_b   1.000
_cell.length_c   1.000
_cell.angle_alpha   90.00
_cell.angle_beta   90.00
_cell.angle_gamma   90.00
#
_symmetry.space_group_name_H-M   'P 1'
#
loop_
_entity.id
_entity.type
_entity.pdbx_description
1 polymer ?
#
loop_
_entity_poly.entity_id
_entity_poly.type
_entity_poly.pdbx_seq_one_letter_code
_entity_poly.pdbx_strand_id
1 'polypeptide(L)' 'MAQIALPLGFDRQFSFDNYFSDQSDFIISSLKAFIDACGENFIILWGSRDSGKTHLLNAAAHYARDNLTGLHLYDAN' A
#
# COMPACT_ATOMS: atom_id res chain seq x y z
N MET A 1 -10.27 -25.92 -18.83
CA MET A 1 -10.65 -24.50 -18.84
C MET A 1 -9.63 -23.73 -18.01
N ALA A 2 -9.02 -22.68 -18.56
CA ALA A 2 -8.06 -21.83 -17.85
C ALA A 2 -8.72 -20.49 -17.50
N GLN A 3 -8.42 -19.93 -16.33
CA GLN A 3 -8.92 -18.63 -15.92
C GLN A 3 -8.26 -17.53 -16.78
N ILE A 4 -9.07 -16.62 -17.31
CA ILE A 4 -8.60 -15.47 -18.08
C ILE A 4 -8.53 -14.27 -17.12
N ALA A 5 -7.42 -13.53 -17.16
CA ALA A 5 -7.29 -12.31 -16.38
C ALA A 5 -8.28 -11.24 -16.89
N LEU A 6 -9.11 -10.72 -15.98
CA LEU A 6 -9.96 -9.58 -16.28
C LEU A 6 -9.07 -8.32 -16.26
N PRO A 7 -8.98 -7.54 -17.35
CA PRO A 7 -8.28 -6.27 -17.32
C PRO A 7 -9.02 -5.30 -16.41
N LEU A 8 -8.48 -5.08 -15.21
CA LEU A 8 -8.98 -4.10 -14.26
C LEU A 8 -8.29 -2.76 -14.54
N GLY A 9 -9.09 -1.73 -14.81
CA GLY A 9 -8.61 -0.35 -14.74
C GLY A 9 -8.36 -0.02 -13.27
N PHE A 10 -7.09 0.08 -12.88
CA PHE A 10 -6.76 0.50 -11.53
C PHE A 10 -6.85 2.01 -11.44
N ASP A 11 -7.74 2.46 -10.58
CA ASP A 11 -7.88 3.87 -10.30
C ASP A 11 -6.72 4.35 -9.43
N ARG A 12 -6.06 5.44 -9.84
CA ARG A 12 -4.92 6.03 -9.13
C ARG A 12 -5.36 7.04 -8.06
N GLN A 13 -6.62 6.99 -7.60
CA GLN A 13 -7.13 7.92 -6.58
C GLN A 13 -6.35 7.86 -5.26
N PHE A 14 -5.70 6.73 -4.95
CA PHE A 14 -4.94 6.54 -3.72
C PHE A 14 -3.45 6.43 -4.05
N SER A 15 -2.71 7.50 -3.78
CA SER A 15 -1.25 7.57 -3.95
C SER A 15 -0.61 8.11 -2.66
N PHE A 16 0.70 7.94 -2.52
CA PHE A 16 1.42 8.60 -1.43
C PHE A 16 1.42 10.13 -1.60
N ASP A 17 1.40 10.63 -2.83
CA ASP A 17 1.45 12.06 -3.15
C ASP A 17 0.18 12.82 -2.75
N ASN A 18 -0.93 12.11 -2.56
CA ASN A 18 -2.21 12.69 -2.12
C ASN A 18 -2.70 12.16 -0.77
N TYR A 19 -1.80 11.58 0.03
CA TYR A 19 -2.08 11.20 1.41
C TYR A 19 -1.69 12.32 2.37
N PHE A 20 -2.64 12.78 3.19
CA PHE A 20 -2.44 13.89 4.12
C PHE A 20 -2.68 13.46 5.57
N SER A 21 -1.64 13.57 6.41
CA SER A 21 -1.73 13.48 7.87
C SER A 21 -0.51 14.15 8.51
N ASP A 22 -0.61 14.47 9.80
CA ASP A 22 0.50 15.08 10.57
C ASP A 22 1.78 14.23 10.60
N GLN A 23 1.66 12.91 10.38
CA GLN A 23 2.79 11.96 10.38
C GLN A 23 2.92 11.24 9.03
N SER A 24 2.43 11.86 7.96
CA SER A 24 2.43 11.29 6.61
C SER A 24 3.83 10.88 6.15
N ASP A 25 4.83 11.75 6.35
CA ASP A 25 6.21 11.48 5.94
C ASP A 25 6.76 10.17 6.54
N PHE A 26 6.60 9.99 7.85
CA PHE A 26 7.12 8.82 8.57
C PHE A 26 6.48 7.52 8.08
N ILE A 27 5.15 7.50 7.93
CA ILE A 27 4.46 6.27 7.52
C ILE A 27 4.69 5.97 6.04
N ILE A 28 4.76 6.99 5.18
CA ILE A 28 5.08 6.84 3.76
C ILE A 28 6.49 6.30 3.61
N SER A 29 7.49 6.87 4.30
CA SER A 29 8.88 6.41 4.21
C SER A 29 9.03 4.98 4.69
N SER A 30 8.34 4.60 5.78
CA SER A 30 8.35 3.24 6.31
C SER A 30 7.75 2.23 5.33
N LEU A 31 6.61 2.55 4.72
CA LEU A 31 5.96 1.70 3.72
C LEU A 31 6.81 1.53 2.46
N LYS A 32 7.44 2.62 1.96
CA LYS A 32 8.36 2.54 0.82
C LYS A 32 9.57 1.67 1.15
N ALA A 33 10.21 1.88 2.30
CA ALA A 33 11.37 1.09 2.72
C ALA A 33 11.06 -0.40 2.87
N PHE A 34 9.86 -0.76 3.37
CA PHE A 34 9.38 -2.14 3.40
C PHE A 34 9.24 -2.71 1.98
N ILE A 35 8.59 -2.00 1.08
CA ILE A 35 8.39 -2.45 -0.32
C ILE A 35 9.73 -2.59 -1.07
N ASP A 36 10.66 -1.68 -0.81
CA ASP A 36 12.01 -1.67 -1.41
C ASP A 36 12.97 -2.64 -0.70
N ALA A 37 12.49 -3.45 0.24
CA ALA A 37 13.25 -4.41 1.04
C ALA A 37 14.49 -3.80 1.74
N CYS A 38 14.41 -2.52 2.09
CA CYS A 38 15.45 -1.75 2.76
C CYS A 38 15.07 -1.35 4.19
N GLY A 39 13.96 -1.89 4.72
CA GLY A 39 13.42 -1.60 6.04
C GLY A 39 12.86 -2.84 6.74
N GLU A 40 11.82 -2.64 7.53
CA GLU A 40 11.12 -3.72 8.24
C GLU A 40 10.50 -4.72 7.26
N ASN A 41 10.54 -6.01 7.59
CA ASN A 41 9.97 -7.08 6.74
C ASN A 41 8.45 -7.23 6.89
N PHE A 42 7.84 -6.53 7.85
CA PHE A 42 6.42 -6.63 8.14
C PHE A 42 5.92 -5.34 8.80
N ILE A 43 4.79 -4.82 8.32
CA ILE A 43 4.16 -3.61 8.85
C ILE A 43 2.69 -3.89 9.17
N ILE A 44 2.27 -3.51 10.38
CA ILE A 44 0.87 -3.51 10.78
C ILE A 44 0.34 -2.08 10.74
N LEU A 45 -0.72 -1.85 9.97
CA LEU A 45 -1.45 -0.59 9.95
C LEU A 45 -2.64 -0.65 10.90
N TRP A 46 -2.67 0.23 11.89
CA TRP A 46 -3.75 0.37 12.85
C TRP A 46 -4.09 1.84 13.05
N GLY A 47 -5.29 2.12 13.56
CA GLY A 47 -5.77 3.48 13.77
C GLY A 47 -7.29 3.54 13.82
N SER A 48 -7.83 4.69 14.22
CA SER A 48 -9.28 4.94 14.32
C SER A 48 -10.01 4.75 12.98
N ARG A 49 -11.35 4.72 13.04
CA ARG A 49 -12.17 4.75 11.83
C ARG A 49 -11.78 5.96 10.96
N ASP A 50 -11.73 5.75 9.64
CA ASP A 50 -11.39 6.77 8.64
C ASP A 50 -9.97 7.38 8.77
N SER A 51 -9.06 6.72 9.49
CA SER A 51 -7.65 7.14 9.63
C SER A 51 -6.79 6.95 8.37
N GLY A 52 -7.38 6.69 7.20
CA GLY A 52 -6.62 6.52 5.95
C GLY A 52 -5.93 5.17 5.74
N LYS A 53 -6.20 4.14 6.55
CA LYS A 53 -5.61 2.79 6.38
C LYS A 53 -5.81 2.21 4.97
N THR A 54 -7.04 2.29 4.44
CA THR A 54 -7.36 1.84 3.08
C THR A 54 -6.63 2.65 2.02
N HIS A 55 -6.44 3.95 2.23
CA HIS A 55 -5.66 4.81 1.33
C HIS A 55 -4.21 4.35 1.30
N LEU A 56 -3.57 4.22 2.46
CA LEU A 56 -2.18 3.78 2.59
C LEU A 56 -1.96 2.40 1.97
N LEU A 57 -2.89 1.47 2.18
CA LEU A 57 -2.82 0.12 1.61
C LEU A 57 -2.85 0.15 0.07
N ASN A 58 -3.76 0.92 -0.51
CA ASN A 58 -3.85 1.05 -1.97
C ASN A 58 -2.66 1.82 -2.55
N ALA A 59 -2.18 2.87 -1.87
CA ALA A 59 -0.99 3.61 -2.27
C ALA A 59 0.27 2.72 -2.24
N ALA A 60 0.40 1.88 -1.22
CA ALA A 60 1.47 0.88 -1.13
C ALA A 60 1.39 -0.16 -2.27
N ALA A 61 0.20 -0.70 -2.56
CA ALA A 61 -0.01 -1.63 -3.66
C ALA A 61 0.31 -0.99 -5.03
N HIS A 62 -0.05 0.28 -5.21
CA HIS A 62 0.28 1.05 -6.40
C HIS A 62 1.79 1.25 -6.53
N TYR A 63 2.46 1.68 -5.46
CA TYR A 63 3.92 1.86 -5.44
C TYR A 63 4.66 0.55 -5.70
N ALA A 64 4.26 -0.57 -5.08
CA ALA A 64 4.88 -1.88 -5.31
C ALA A 64 4.75 -2.32 -6.77
N ARG A 65 3.57 -2.10 -7.38
CA ARG A 65 3.36 -2.40 -8.79
C ARG A 65 4.27 -1.59 -9.71
N ASP A 66 4.37 -0.28 -9.47
CA ASP A 66 5.22 0.61 -10.29
C ASP A 66 6.71 0.24 -10.16
N ASN A 67 7.11 -0.35 -9.03
CA ASN A 67 8.47 -0.85 -8.80
C ASN A 67 8.65 -2.36 -9.11
N LEU A 68 7.62 -3.04 -9.63
CA LEU A 68 7.62 -4.48 -9.92
C LEU A 68 7.97 -5.38 -8.72
N THR A 69 7.62 -4.94 -7.51
CA THR A 69 7.83 -5.68 -6.25
C THR A 69 6.53 -6.33 -5.77
N GLY A 70 6.67 -7.42 -5.01
CA GLY A 70 5.54 -8.15 -4.43
C GLY A 70 5.10 -7.55 -3.11
N LEU A 71 3.79 -7.27 -2.96
CA LEU A 71 3.17 -6.89 -1.68
C LEU A 71 2.24 -8.00 -1.21
N HIS A 72 2.55 -8.60 -0.07
CA HIS A 72 1.73 -9.63 0.55
C HIS A 72 0.87 -9.03 1.66
N LEU A 73 -0.44 -9.20 1.56
CA LEU A 73 -1.40 -8.74 2.56
C LEU A 73 -1.83 -9.90 3.45
N TYR A 74 -1.77 -9.68 4.75
CA TYR A 74 -2.27 -10.61 5.75
C TYR A 74 -3.51 -9.99 6.40
N ASP A 75 -4.64 -10.67 6.28
CA ASP A 75 -5.83 -10.37 7.07
C ASP A 75 -5.79 -11.24 8.34
N ALA A 76 -6.04 -10.64 9.49
CA ALA A 76 -5.97 -11.31 10.80
C ALA A 76 -7.32 -11.92 11.22
N ASN A 77 -8.25 -12.06 10.28
CA ASN A 77 -9.59 -12.64 10.48
C ASN A 77 -9.62 -14.16 10.34
#